data_AF-A0A9D1GNE4-F1
#
_entry.id   AF-A0A9D1GNE4-F1
#
_cell.length_a   1.000
_cell.length_b   1.000
_cell.length_c   1.000
_cell.angle_alpha   90.00
_cell.angle_beta   90.00
_cell.angle_gamma   90.00
#
_symmetry.space_group_name_H-M   'P 1'
#
loop_
_entity.id
_entity.type
_entity.pdbx_description
1 polymer ?
#
loop_
_entity_poly.entity_id
_entity_poly.type
_entity_poly.pdbx_seq_one_letter_code
_entity_poly.pdbx_strand_id
1 'polypeptide(L)'
;MYNLNYNTLAFIRYYFHIPVSCKLLWALVEETVDGRTEIRLGVVLPKRPGLYVDVAMRRFFTETVLYGGGLVRKVHPARRKADRDEFVYTSASGLTMRTPKGFIRDIYYSSVYSPDMRGPLY
;
A
#
# COMPACT_ATOMS: atom_id res chain seq x y z
N MET A 1 -17.48 16.96 9.63
CA MET A 1 -17.12 15.90 8.65
C MET A 1 -16.29 14.85 9.37
N TYR A 2 -16.73 13.59 9.40
CA TYR A 2 -15.90 12.49 9.88
C TYR A 2 -14.73 12.31 8.90
N ASN A 3 -13.51 12.52 9.39
CA ASN A 3 -12.28 12.28 8.64
C ASN A 3 -12.11 10.75 8.49
N LEU A 4 -12.82 10.15 7.54
CA LEU A 4 -12.75 8.74 7.24
C LEU A 4 -11.38 8.47 6.61
N ASN A 5 -10.49 7.89 7.39
CA ASN A 5 -9.10 7.67 7.01
C ASN A 5 -9.01 6.32 6.29
N TYR A 6 -9.36 6.31 5.00
CA TYR A 6 -9.53 5.07 4.22
C TYR A 6 -8.21 4.33 3.96
N ASN A 7 -7.07 5.03 3.94
CA ASN A 7 -5.75 4.45 3.75
C ASN A 7 -5.15 4.02 5.09
N THR A 8 -5.63 2.94 5.71
CA THR A 8 -4.99 2.40 6.92
C THR A 8 -4.59 0.95 6.73
N LEU A 9 -3.54 0.52 7.44
CA LEU A 9 -3.17 -0.90 7.47
C LEU A 9 -4.29 -1.75 8.10
N ALA A 10 -5.15 -1.16 8.94
CA ALA A 10 -6.33 -1.83 9.48
C ALA A 10 -7.36 -2.16 8.38
N PHE A 11 -7.63 -1.22 7.47
CA PHE A 11 -8.48 -1.47 6.31
C PHE A 11 -7.93 -2.61 5.43
N ILE A 12 -6.65 -2.55 5.07
CA ILE A 12 -6.00 -3.59 4.26
C ILE A 12 -6.06 -4.95 4.97
N ARG A 13 -5.81 -4.96 6.28
CA ARG A 13 -5.93 -6.18 7.09
C ARG A 13 -7.33 -6.79 7.00
N TYR A 14 -8.35 -5.97 7.21
CA TYR A 14 -9.75 -6.40 7.16
C TYR A 14 -10.12 -6.93 5.78
N TYR A 15 -9.84 -6.15 4.73
CA TYR A 15 -10.22 -6.48 3.35
C TYR A 15 -9.65 -7.80 2.86
N PHE A 16 -8.39 -8.11 3.19
CA PHE A 16 -7.72 -9.36 2.78
C PHE A 16 -7.75 -10.45 3.85
N HIS A 17 -8.51 -10.27 4.93
CA HIS A 17 -8.58 -11.20 6.06
C HIS A 17 -7.20 -11.62 6.60
N ILE A 18 -6.27 -10.66 6.71
CA ILE A 18 -4.89 -10.95 7.14
C ILE A 18 -4.86 -11.12 8.66
N PRO A 19 -4.38 -12.26 9.20
CA PRO A 19 -4.33 -12.49 10.64
C PRO A 19 -3.54 -11.41 11.38
N VAL A 20 -4.04 -10.97 12.55
CA VAL A 20 -3.43 -9.90 13.38
C VAL A 20 -1.97 -10.22 13.73
N SER A 21 -1.64 -11.50 13.89
CA SER A 21 -0.28 -12.01 14.13
C SER A 21 0.70 -11.73 12.97
N CYS A 22 0.20 -11.42 11.77
CA CYS A 22 1.00 -11.01 10.63
C CYS A 22 1.18 -9.49 10.63
N LYS A 23 2.42 -9.03 10.86
CA LYS A 23 2.78 -7.60 10.79
C LYS A 23 2.58 -7.08 9.36
N LEU A 24 2.05 -5.87 9.24
CA LEU A 24 1.93 -5.13 7.98
C LEU A 24 2.81 -3.89 8.04
N LEU A 25 3.44 -3.53 6.93
CA LEU A 25 4.19 -2.29 6.78
C LEU A 25 3.81 -1.63 5.46
N TRP A 26 3.81 -0.29 5.44
CA TRP A 26 3.72 0.43 4.18
C TRP A 26 4.96 0.17 3.32
N ALA A 27 4.79 0.27 2.01
CA ALA A 27 5.86 0.18 1.05
C ALA A 27 5.61 1.08 -0.15
N LEU A 28 6.68 1.45 -0.83
CA LEU A 28 6.66 2.05 -2.15
C LEU A 28 7.04 0.98 -3.17
N VAL A 29 6.20 0.81 -4.18
CA VAL A 29 6.40 -0.14 -5.27
C VAL A 29 6.93 0.66 -6.46
N GLU A 30 8.16 0.39 -6.85
CA GLU A 30 8.75 0.93 -8.06
C GLU A 30 8.50 -0.09 -9.19
N GLU A 31 7.63 0.27 -10.13
CA GLU A 31 7.32 -0.55 -11.30
C GLU A 31 7.87 0.13 -12.55
N THR A 32 8.75 -0.56 -13.27
CA THR A 32 9.27 -0.14 -14.57
C THR A 32 8.70 -1.04 -15.65
N VAL A 33 8.05 -0.44 -16.65
CA VAL A 33 7.53 -1.13 -17.85
C VAL A 33 8.04 -0.38 -19.07
N ASP A 34 8.67 -1.08 -20.00
CA ASP A 34 9.22 -0.51 -21.25
C ASP A 34 10.03 0.77 -21.03
N GLY A 35 10.86 0.79 -19.98
CA GLY A 35 11.73 1.91 -19.60
C GLY A 35 11.03 3.06 -18.88
N ARG A 36 9.71 2.99 -18.63
CA ARG A 36 8.96 3.98 -17.85
C ARG A 36 8.75 3.49 -16.43
N THR A 37 9.11 4.30 -15.44
CA THR A 37 8.96 3.97 -14.02
C THR A 37 7.80 4.73 -13.38
N GLU A 38 6.93 4.01 -12.67
CA GLU A 38 5.90 4.55 -11.79
C GLU A 38 6.18 4.12 -10.33
N ILE A 39 5.88 5.01 -9.38
CA ILE A 39 5.91 4.70 -7.95
C ILE A 39 4.46 4.56 -7.47
N ARG A 40 4.14 3.42 -6.86
CA ARG A 40 2.81 3.12 -6.31
C ARG A 40 2.87 2.85 -4.81
N LEU A 41 1.74 3.00 -4.13
CA LEU A 41 1.59 2.64 -2.73
C LEU A 41 1.35 1.15 -2.58
N GLY A 42 2.13 0.50 -1.73
CA GLY A 42 1.98 -0.91 -1.38
C GLY A 42 1.92 -1.16 0.12
N VAL A 43 1.58 -2.39 0.48
CA VAL A 43 1.70 -2.94 1.83
C VAL A 43 2.44 -4.27 1.75
N VAL A 44 3.50 -4.42 2.55
CA VAL A 44 4.28 -5.66 2.65
C VAL A 44 3.97 -6.43 3.92
N LEU A 45 4.19 -7.74 3.84
CA LEU A 45 4.09 -8.68 4.94
C LEU A 45 5.52 -9.16 5.24
N PRO A 46 6.22 -8.64 6.28
CA PRO A 46 7.65 -8.92 6.46
C PRO A 46 8.02 -10.40 6.60
N LYS A 47 7.07 -11.25 7.03
CA LYS A 47 7.23 -12.71 7.12
C LYS A 47 7.04 -13.44 5.78
N ARG A 48 6.67 -12.73 4.71
CA ARG A 48 6.45 -13.25 3.35
C ARG A 48 7.24 -12.37 2.36
N PRO A 49 8.57 -12.55 2.28
CA PRO A 49 9.42 -11.73 1.42
C PRO A 49 8.99 -11.84 -0.05
N GLY A 50 9.11 -10.74 -0.79
CA GLY A 50 8.71 -10.66 -2.19
C GLY A 50 7.19 -10.56 -2.42
N LEU A 51 6.33 -10.80 -1.42
CA LEU A 51 4.88 -10.64 -1.54
C LEU A 51 4.44 -9.27 -1.01
N TYR A 52 3.61 -8.57 -1.78
CA TYR A 52 3.01 -7.30 -1.36
C TYR A 52 1.57 -7.18 -1.85
N VAL A 53 0.84 -6.24 -1.27
CA VAL A 53 -0.46 -5.77 -1.74
C VAL A 53 -0.26 -4.43 -2.43
N ASP A 54 -0.71 -4.28 -3.68
CA ASP A 54 -0.84 -2.98 -4.30
C ASP A 54 -2.13 -2.32 -3.78
N VAL A 55 -2.02 -1.12 -3.20
CA VAL A 55 -3.13 -0.47 -2.51
C VAL A 55 -4.18 0.04 -3.49
N ALA A 56 -3.76 0.55 -4.64
CA ALA A 56 -4.67 1.05 -5.66
C ALA A 56 -5.42 -0.11 -6.32
N MET A 57 -4.72 -1.19 -6.65
CA MET A 57 -5.32 -2.35 -7.33
C MET A 57 -6.06 -3.30 -6.38
N ARG A 58 -5.83 -3.20 -5.07
CA ARG A 58 -6.34 -4.13 -4.05
C ARG A 58 -6.10 -5.59 -4.39
N ARG A 59 -4.88 -5.92 -4.79
CA ARG A 59 -4.48 -7.28 -5.11
C ARG A 59 -3.09 -7.59 -4.60
N PHE A 60 -2.84 -8.87 -4.37
CA PHE A 60 -1.52 -9.38 -4.08
C PHE A 60 -0.69 -9.47 -5.35
N PHE A 61 0.58 -9.09 -5.23
CA PHE A 61 1.57 -9.17 -6.28
C PHE A 61 2.89 -9.64 -5.69
N THR A 62 3.79 -10.07 -6.57
CA THR A 62 5.17 -10.38 -6.23
C THR A 62 6.12 -9.36 -6.82
N GLU A 63 7.24 -9.11 -6.12
CA GLU A 63 8.45 -8.58 -6.72
C GLU A 63 8.84 -9.45 -7.92
N THR A 64 9.20 -8.82 -9.02
CA THR A 64 9.38 -9.51 -10.30
C THR A 64 10.42 -8.77 -11.13
N VAL A 65 11.24 -9.54 -11.83
CA VAL A 65 12.06 -9.06 -12.94
C VAL A 65 11.78 -10.00 -14.10
N LEU A 66 11.06 -9.54 -15.11
CA LEU A 66 10.87 -10.33 -16.33
C LEU A 66 12.14 -10.30 -17.17
N TYR A 67 12.43 -11.42 -17.83
CA TYR A 67 13.59 -11.57 -18.71
C TYR A 67 13.61 -10.46 -19.77
N GLY A 68 14.77 -9.85 -19.99
CA GLY A 68 14.92 -8.71 -20.90
C GLY A 68 14.47 -7.35 -20.34
N GLY A 69 14.03 -7.27 -19.08
CA GLY A 69 13.72 -5.99 -18.41
C GLY A 69 12.41 -5.34 -18.82
N GLY A 70 11.54 -6.03 -19.57
CA GLY A 70 10.25 -5.49 -20.01
C GLY A 70 9.28 -5.15 -18.87
N LEU A 71 9.46 -5.80 -17.71
CA LEU A 71 8.77 -5.45 -16.46
C LEU A 71 9.69 -5.70 -15.27
N VAL A 72 9.86 -4.68 -14.44
CA VAL A 72 10.58 -4.75 -13.17
C VAL A 72 9.67 -4.21 -12.08
N ARG A 73 9.49 -4.97 -10.99
CA ARG A 73 8.81 -4.51 -9.77
C ARG A 73 9.72 -4.72 -8.58
N LYS A 74 10.09 -3.61 -7.94
CA LYS A 74 10.84 -3.59 -6.69
C LYS A 74 9.97 -3.00 -5.61
N VAL A 75 10.09 -3.54 -4.39
CA VAL A 75 9.28 -3.10 -3.26
C VAL A 75 10.19 -2.58 -2.16
N HIS A 76 9.91 -1.36 -1.72
CA HIS A 76 10.71 -0.64 -0.75
C HIS A 76 9.86 -0.40 0.50
N PRO A 77 10.09 -1.12 1.61
CA PRO A 77 9.43 -0.83 2.88
C PRO A 77 9.58 0.66 3.25
N ALA A 78 8.49 1.27 3.67
CA ALA A 78 8.39 2.70 3.87
C ALA A 78 7.74 3.05 5.21
N ARG A 79 8.16 4.19 5.78
CA ARG A 79 7.50 4.81 6.92
C ARG A 79 6.49 5.81 6.40
N ARG A 80 5.33 5.88 7.07
CA ARG A 80 4.31 6.89 6.79
C ARG A 80 4.31 7.97 7.87
N LYS A 81 4.30 9.23 7.44
CA LYS A 81 4.11 10.40 8.29
C LYS A 81 2.89 11.20 7.80
N ALA A 82 2.07 11.69 8.72
CA ALA A 82 1.01 12.65 8.38
C ALA A 82 1.63 14.05 8.27
N ASP A 83 1.31 14.78 7.19
CA ASP A 83 1.79 16.14 6.94
C ASP A 83 0.64 16.97 6.39
N ARG A 84 0.10 17.89 7.20
CA ARG A 84 -1.09 18.72 6.88
C ARG A 84 -2.25 17.91 6.29
N ASP A 85 -2.51 18.00 4.99
CA ASP A 85 -3.60 17.33 4.28
C ASP A 85 -3.15 16.05 3.55
N GLU A 86 -1.90 15.65 3.73
CA GLU A 86 -1.26 14.54 3.04
C GLU A 86 -0.70 13.48 4.01
N PHE A 87 -0.45 12.31 3.45
CA PHE A 87 0.50 11.34 3.96
C PHE A 87 1.75 11.35 3.11
N VAL A 88 2.90 11.37 3.79
CA VAL A 88 4.22 11.23 3.18
C VAL A 88 4.75 9.85 3.51
N TYR A 89 5.15 9.12 2.49
CA TYR A 89 5.75 7.80 2.59
C TYR A 89 7.21 7.89 2.18
N THR A 90 8.12 7.42 3.02
CA THR A 90 9.56 7.49 2.75
C THR A 90 10.20 6.13 3.00
N SER A 91 10.88 5.59 2.00
CA SER A 91 11.68 4.37 2.12
C SER A 91 13.04 4.63 2.75
N ALA A 92 13.75 3.56 3.13
CA ALA A 92 15.13 3.66 3.62
C ALA A 92 16.11 4.17 2.55
N SER A 93 15.81 3.97 1.26
CA SER A 93 16.63 4.45 0.14
C SER A 93 16.37 5.91 -0.23
N GLY A 94 15.46 6.60 0.46
CA GLY A 94 15.09 7.99 0.19
C GLY A 94 13.94 8.16 -0.81
N LEU A 95 13.43 7.07 -1.39
CA LEU A 95 12.25 7.11 -2.26
C LEU A 95 11.07 7.67 -1.48
N THR A 96 10.39 8.67 -2.04
CA THR A 96 9.30 9.37 -1.36
C THR A 96 8.08 9.48 -2.24
N MET A 97 6.90 9.35 -1.64
CA MET A 97 5.61 9.58 -2.30
C MET A 97 4.68 10.34 -1.35
N ARG A 98 3.88 11.25 -1.91
CA ARG A 98 2.85 12.02 -1.19
C ARG A 98 1.48 11.64 -1.71
N THR A 99 0.53 11.48 -0.80
CA THR A 99 -0.89 11.23 -1.15
C THR A 99 -1.80 12.08 -0.29
N PRO A 100 -2.86 12.70 -0.83
CA PRO A 100 -3.87 13.34 -0.01
C PRO A 100 -4.50 12.35 0.98
N LYS A 101 -4.81 12.78 2.20
CA LYS A 101 -5.38 11.90 3.26
C LYS A 101 -6.74 11.32 2.89
N GLY A 102 -7.53 12.07 2.13
CA GLY A 102 -8.85 11.66 1.63
C GLY A 102 -8.81 10.86 0.33
N PHE A 103 -7.63 10.66 -0.28
CA PHE A 103 -7.51 10.07 -1.61
C PHE A 103 -6.92 8.65 -1.52
N ILE A 104 -7.74 7.67 -1.84
CA ILE A 104 -7.25 6.40 -2.40
C ILE A 104 -7.40 6.53 -3.90
N ARG A 105 -6.34 6.27 -4.67
CA ARG A 105 -6.45 6.02 -6.11
C ARG A 105 -7.13 4.66 -6.27
N ASP A 106 -8.41 4.61 -5.97
CA ASP A 106 -9.23 3.43 -6.12
C ASP A 106 -9.61 3.32 -7.60
N ILE A 107 -9.34 2.17 -8.19
CA ILE A 107 -9.75 1.88 -9.57
C ILE A 107 -11.29 1.80 -9.72
N TYR A 108 -12.07 1.81 -8.62
CA TYR A 108 -13.54 1.65 -8.65
C TYR A 108 -14.35 2.41 -7.57
N TYR A 109 -14.26 3.74 -7.44
CA TYR A 109 -15.04 4.56 -6.47
C TYR A 109 -14.59 4.51 -5.00
N SER A 110 -14.99 5.54 -4.24
CA SER A 110 -14.80 5.69 -2.78
C SER A 110 -15.21 4.44 -2.01
N SER A 111 -14.23 3.59 -1.66
CA SER A 111 -14.40 2.50 -0.72
C SER A 111 -14.78 3.01 0.66
N VAL A 112 -16.04 2.78 1.05
CA VAL A 112 -16.60 3.21 2.32
C VAL A 112 -16.09 2.29 3.44
N TYR A 113 -15.12 2.76 4.23
CA TYR A 113 -14.89 2.21 5.57
C TYR A 113 -15.99 2.72 6.51
N SER A 114 -16.72 1.82 7.17
CA SER A 114 -17.59 2.16 8.31
C SER A 114 -16.85 1.92 9.63
N PRO A 115 -16.91 2.83 10.62
CA PRO A 115 -16.46 2.59 11.99
C PRO A 115 -17.03 1.31 12.63
N ASP A 116 -18.18 0.82 12.14
CA ASP A 116 -18.84 -0.41 12.60
C ASP A 116 -18.15 -1.69 12.10
N MET A 117 -17.21 -1.57 11.15
CA MET A 117 -16.33 -2.68 10.71
C MET A 117 -15.17 -2.95 11.68
N ARG A 118 -15.23 -2.41 12.91
CA ARG A 118 -14.51 -3.01 14.05
C ARG A 118 -15.16 -4.36 14.32
N GLY A 119 -14.83 -5.35 13.48
CA GLY A 119 -15.10 -6.74 13.79
C GLY A 119 -14.60 -7.03 15.22
N PRO A 120 -15.31 -7.89 15.96
CA PRO A 120 -15.04 -8.14 17.36
C PRO A 120 -13.56 -8.46 17.59
N LEU A 121 -13.03 -7.86 18.66
CA LEU A 121 -11.73 -8.15 19.20
C LEU A 121 -11.72 -9.61 19.68
N TYR A 122 -11.23 -10.52 18.83
CA TYR A 122 -10.71 -11.81 19.24
C TYR A 122 -9.35 -12.04 18.59
#